data_AF-A0A1X7KQS9-F1
#
_entry.id   AF-A0A1X7KQS9-F1
#
_cell.length_a   1.000
_cell.length_b   1.000
_cell.length_c   1.000
_cell.angle_alpha   90.00
_cell.angle_beta   90.00
_cell.angle_gamma   90.00
#
_symmetry.space_group_name_H-M   'P 1'
#
loop_
_entity.id
_entity.type
_entity.pdbx_description
1 polymer ?
#
loop_
_entity_poly.entity_id
_entity_poly.type
_entity_poly.pdbx_seq_one_letter_code
_entity_poly.pdbx_strand_id
1 'polypeptide(L)' 'MDSFFYGIEDLFVNVLFAPLDALRAMENWWGANTLNWIFMLIGSAAFVYWMLELKKYNDSGEENKDATAHSYL' A
#
# COMPACT_ATOMS: atom_id res chain seq x y z
N MET A 1 8.37 30.24 -23.24
CA MET A 1 8.54 29.11 -22.30
C MET A 1 7.19 28.70 -21.70
N ASP A 2 6.25 29.61 -21.55
CA ASP A 2 4.93 29.39 -20.95
C ASP A 2 4.12 28.26 -21.63
N SER A 3 4.15 28.16 -22.95
CA SER A 3 3.45 27.09 -23.68
C SER A 3 3.90 25.68 -23.29
N PHE A 4 5.15 25.50 -22.86
CA PHE A 4 5.64 24.22 -22.36
C PHE A 4 4.99 23.87 -21.01
N PHE A 5 4.92 24.84 -20.10
CA PHE A 5 4.29 24.65 -18.80
C PHE A 5 2.77 24.47 -18.90
N TYR A 6 2.09 25.19 -19.79
CA TYR A 6 0.67 24.95 -20.08
C TYR A 6 0.42 23.56 -20.68
N GLY A 7 1.33 23.05 -21.51
CA GLY A 7 1.24 21.67 -22.00
C GLY A 7 1.36 20.63 -20.88
N ILE A 8 2.19 20.89 -19.87
CA ILE A 8 2.29 20.03 -18.68
C ILE A 8 1.00 20.12 -17.87
N GLU A 9 0.49 21.34 -17.61
CA GLU A 9 -0.77 21.54 -16.88
C GLU A 9 -1.92 20.77 -17.54
N ASP A 10 -2.09 20.91 -18.85
CA ASP A 10 -3.15 20.25 -19.60
C ASP A 10 -3.04 18.71 -19.53
N LEU A 11 -1.83 18.17 -19.70
CA LEU A 11 -1.59 16.74 -19.57
C LEU A 11 -1.98 16.20 -18.18
N PHE A 12 -1.62 16.90 -17.10
CA PHE A 12 -1.90 16.40 -15.76
C PHE A 12 -3.35 16.62 -15.36
N VAL A 13 -3.88 17.83 -15.52
CA VAL A 13 -5.21 18.21 -15.05
C VAL A 13 -6.30 17.58 -15.92
N ASN A 14 -6.21 17.76 -17.24
CA ASN A 14 -7.30 17.37 -18.13
C ASN A 14 -7.20 15.93 -18.66
N VAL A 15 -5.99 15.35 -18.68
CA VAL A 15 -5.78 13.99 -19.21
C VAL A 15 -5.54 12.97 -18.08
N LEU A 16 -4.45 13.11 -17.33
CA LEU A 16 -4.04 12.10 -16.34
C LEU A 16 -4.92 12.08 -15.09
N PHE A 17 -5.45 13.23 -14.67
CA PHE A 17 -6.31 13.33 -13.49
C PHE A 17 -7.80 13.19 -13.79
N ALA A 18 -8.22 13.17 -15.06
CA ALA A 18 -9.62 12.98 -15.42
C ALA A 18 -10.29 11.76 -14.74
N PRO A 19 -9.63 10.59 -14.60
CA PRO A 19 -10.21 9.46 -13.86
C PRO A 19 -10.35 9.74 -12.35
N LEU A 20 -9.42 10.50 -11.76
CA LEU A 20 -9.46 10.86 -10.34
C LEU A 20 -10.56 11.90 -10.07
N ASP A 21 -10.76 12.85 -11.00
CA ASP A 21 -11.88 13.80 -10.94
C ASP A 21 -13.23 13.09 -11.09
N ALA A 22 -13.31 12.08 -11.96
CA ALA A 22 -14.51 11.26 -12.08
C ALA A 22 -14.85 10.54 -10.77
N LEU A 23 -13.85 9.94 -10.10
CA LEU A 23 -14.04 9.33 -8.77
C LEU A 23 -14.46 10.35 -7.71
N ARG A 24 -13.86 11.54 -7.73
CA ARG A 24 -14.20 12.64 -6.82
C ARG A 24 -15.63 13.14 -7.00
N ALA A 25 -16.13 13.15 -8.23
CA ALA A 25 -17.47 13.61 -8.56
C ALA A 25 -18.56 12.58 -8.20
N MET A 26 -18.21 11.36 -7.79
CA MET A 26 -19.19 10.34 -7.40
C MET A 26 -19.84 10.66 -6.07
N GLU A 27 -21.18 10.67 -6.04
CA GLU A 27 -21.94 10.80 -4.78
C GLU A 27 -21.92 9.53 -3.93
N ASN A 28 -21.77 8.36 -4.58
CA ASN A 28 -21.67 7.09 -3.87
C ASN A 28 -20.33 6.98 -3.15
N TRP A 29 -20.38 6.98 -1.82
CA TRP A 29 -19.21 6.88 -0.95
C TRP A 29 -18.33 5.67 -1.26
N TRP A 30 -18.92 4.50 -1.54
CA TRP A 30 -18.18 3.28 -1.86
C TRP A 30 -17.40 3.42 -3.17
N GLY A 31 -18.06 3.97 -4.20
CA GLY A 31 -17.46 4.20 -5.52
C GLY A 31 -16.34 5.24 -5.47
N ALA A 32 -16.59 6.38 -4.81
CA ALA A 32 -15.59 7.44 -4.64
C ALA A 32 -14.31 6.96 -3.94
N ASN A 33 -14.42 5.96 -3.05
CA ASN A 33 -13.30 5.39 -2.30
C ASN A 33 -12.73 4.10 -2.92
N THR A 34 -13.07 3.74 -4.16
CA THR A 34 -12.63 2.48 -4.77
C THR A 34 -11.11 2.30 -4.77
N LEU A 35 -10.33 3.36 -5.04
CA LEU A 35 -8.87 3.30 -4.98
C LEU A 35 -8.35 3.00 -3.57
N ASN A 36 -8.97 3.58 -2.53
CA ASN A 36 -8.62 3.29 -1.14
C ASN A 36 -8.88 1.82 -0.81
N TRP A 37 -10.00 1.27 -1.26
CA TRP A 37 -10.32 -0.16 -1.10
C TRP A 37 -9.28 -1.05 -1.76
N ILE A 38 -8.86 -0.74 -2.99
CA ILE A 38 -7.82 -1.48 -3.70
C ILE A 38 -6.50 -1.46 -2.92
N PHE A 39 -6.05 -0.29 -2.46
CA PHE A 39 -4.80 -0.19 -1.68
C PHE A 39 -4.89 -0.93 -0.34
N MET A 40 -6.02 -0.85 0.35
CA MET A 40 -6.24 -1.58 1.59
C MET A 40 -6.20 -3.10 1.37
N LEU A 41 -6.76 -3.59 0.26
CA LEU A 41 -6.71 -5.01 -0.09
C LEU A 41 -5.30 -5.47 -0.41
N ILE A 42 -4.54 -4.69 -1.20
CA ILE A 42 -3.14 -4.99 -1.53
C ILE A 42 -2.30 -5.02 -0.25
N GLY A 43 -2.42 -4.00 0.61
CA GLY A 43 -1.71 -3.94 1.88
C GLY A 43 -2.06 -5.09 2.81
N SER A 44 -3.35 -5.45 2.89
CA SER A 44 -3.81 -6.59 3.68
C SER A 44 -3.27 -7.91 3.16
N ALA A 45 -3.26 -8.13 1.85
CA ALA A 45 -2.71 -9.33 1.23
C ALA A 45 -1.20 -9.45 1.48
N ALA A 46 -0.45 -8.36 1.31
CA ALA A 46 0.98 -8.31 1.61
C ALA A 46 1.27 -8.58 3.10
N PHE A 47 0.47 -8.01 4.00
CA PHE A 47 0.58 -8.25 5.43
C PHE A 47 0.33 -9.72 5.79
N VAL A 48 -0.75 -10.32 5.28
CA VAL A 48 -1.07 -11.74 5.50
C VAL A 48 0.04 -12.64 4.95
N TYR A 49 0.54 -12.35 3.75
CA TYR A 49 1.67 -13.08 3.16
C TYR A 49 2.89 -13.06 4.09
N TRP A 50 3.29 -11.89 4.59
CA TRP A 50 4.44 -11.79 5.48
C TRP A 50 4.24 -12.47 6.83
N MET A 51 3.04 -12.38 7.41
CA MET A 51 2.73 -13.10 8.64
C MET A 51 2.84 -14.63 8.47
N LEU A 52 2.43 -15.15 7.30
CA LEU A 52 2.58 -16.58 6.99
C LEU A 52 4.03 -16.98 6.79
N GLU A 53 4.84 -16.14 6.13
CA GLU A 53 6.27 -16.43 5.94
C GLU A 53 7.01 -16.44 7.29
N LEU A 54 6.73 -15.48 8.19
CA LEU A 54 7.27 -15.48 9.54
C LEU A 54 6.88 -16.73 10.33
N LYS A 55 5.61 -17.15 10.23
CA LYS A 55 5.13 -18.38 10.86
C LYS A 55 5.89 -19.60 10.34
N LYS A 56 6.08 -19.71 9.03
CA LYS A 56 6.81 -20.81 8.40
C LYS A 56 8.25 -20.93 8.91
N TYR A 57 8.94 -19.81 9.10
CA TYR A 57 10.28 -19.80 9.70
C TYR A 57 10.26 -20.14 11.19
N ASN A 58 9.28 -19.63 11.94
CA ASN A 58 9.13 -20.00 13.35
C ASN A 58 8.87 -21.51 13.54
N ASP A 59 8.10 -22.11 12.62
CA ASP A 59 7.72 -23.52 12.64
C ASP A 59 8.82 -24.45 12.07
N SER A 60 9.85 -23.92 11.38
CA SER A 60 10.93 -24.73 10.80
C SER A 60 11.89 -25.31 11.85
N GLY A 61 11.92 -24.74 13.05
CA GLY A 61 12.81 -25.17 14.14
C GLY A 61 14.29 -24.90 13.89
N GLU A 62 14.64 -24.16 12.82
CA GLU A 62 16.02 -23.79 12.48
C GLU A 62 16.53 -22.57 13.27
N GLU A 63 15.63 -21.84 13.95
CA GLU A 63 15.97 -20.67 14.74
C GLU A 63 16.56 -21.08 16.11
N ASN A 64 17.77 -20.61 16.41
CA ASN A 64 18.34 -20.74 17.75
C ASN A 64 17.63 -19.78 18.71
N LYS A 65 16.81 -20.34 19.61
CA LYS A 65 16.02 -19.61 20.62
C LYS A 65 16.65 -19.66 22.02
N ASP A 66 17.92 -20.06 22.13
CA ASP A 66 18.61 -20.10 23.41
C ASP A 66 18.71 -18.69 23.99
N ALA A 67 17.99 -18.45 25.08
CA ALA A 67 18.08 -17.21 25.83
C ALA A 67 19.41 -17.17 26.59
N THR A 68 20.31 -16.27 26.21
CA THR A 68 21.54 -15.99 26.97
C THR A 68 21.20 -15.17 28.21
N ALA A 69 20.68 -15.83 29.25
CA ALA A 69 20.53 -15.20 30.55
C ALA A 69 21.92 -15.04 31.20
N HIS A 70 22.33 -13.79 31.45
CA HIS A 70 23.52 -13.53 32.25
C HIS A 70 23.23 -14.03 33.68
N SER A 71 24.05 -14.97 34.16
CA SER A 71 23.98 -15.42 35.56
C SER A 71 24.28 -14.23 36.47
N TYR A 72 23.27 -13.71 37.16
CA TYR A 72 23.48 -12.78 38.28
C TYR A 72 24.00 -13.63 39.44
N LEU A 73 25.28 -13.41 39.78
CA LEU A 73 25.95 -13.96 40.96
C LEU A 73 25.08 -13.86 42.21
#